data_AF-A0A365T4H3-F1
#
_entry.id   AF-A0A365T4H3-F1
#
_cell.length_a   1.000
_cell.length_b   1.000
_cell.length_c   1.000
_cell.angle_alpha   90.00
_cell.angle_beta   90.00
_cell.angle_gamma   90.00
#
_symmetry.space_group_name_H-M   'P 1'
#
loop_
_entity.id
_entity.type
_entity.pdbx_description
1 polymer ?
#
loop_
_entity_poly.entity_id
_entity_poly.type
_entity_poly.pdbx_seq_one_letter_code
_entity_poly.pdbx_strand_id
1 'polypeptide(L)'
;MTAPSTRHRNSGGDPPTAKNDIRIDPEDCTEMAMDTETVEGYVIDGGCIRKNGREELLEEAREHTRECALMGHCIESGYGVVTEDDRLTMLDPEATPKVVDVVRESDTQEGIRLRVTRERDDGQMETTDVAEIE
;
A
#
# COMPACT_ATOMS: atom_id res chain seq x y z
N MET A 1 -40.44 69.44 -7.05
CA MET A 1 -41.04 69.14 -5.74
C MET A 1 -40.00 68.41 -4.91
N THR A 2 -39.62 69.04 -3.79
CA THR A 2 -39.20 68.41 -2.52
C THR A 2 -37.98 67.48 -2.52
N ALA A 3 -36.82 68.04 -2.17
CA ALA A 3 -35.86 67.34 -1.29
C ALA A 3 -36.50 67.19 0.11
N PRO A 4 -36.05 66.24 0.97
CA PRO A 4 -35.02 66.68 1.92
C PRO A 4 -34.10 65.58 2.52
N SER A 5 -33.04 66.09 3.15
CA SER A 5 -32.50 65.71 4.47
C SER A 5 -31.76 64.38 4.67
N THR A 6 -30.44 64.46 4.88
CA THR A 6 -29.71 64.36 6.19
C THR A 6 -29.41 62.91 6.59
N ARG A 7 -28.29 62.48 7.19
CA ARG A 7 -27.13 63.01 7.95
C ARG A 7 -26.01 61.96 7.76
N HIS A 8 -24.73 62.28 7.63
CA HIS A 8 -23.75 62.61 8.69
C HIS A 8 -23.36 61.45 9.64
N ARG A 9 -22.19 60.83 9.42
CA ARG A 9 -21.03 60.60 10.34
C ARG A 9 -20.15 59.47 9.77
N ASN A 10 -18.89 59.75 9.40
CA ASN A 10 -17.68 59.75 10.24
C ASN A 10 -17.34 58.33 10.75
N SER A 11 -16.41 57.64 10.09
CA SER A 11 -14.97 57.58 10.42
C SER A 11 -14.68 56.66 11.61
N GLY A 12 -14.01 55.54 11.34
CA GLY A 12 -13.39 54.73 12.40
C GLY A 12 -13.08 53.30 11.96
N GLY A 13 -11.85 53.10 11.50
CA GLY A 13 -11.01 51.95 11.85
C GLY A 13 -11.32 50.58 11.22
N ASP A 14 -10.44 50.17 10.30
CA ASP A 14 -10.21 48.77 9.92
C ASP A 14 -9.96 47.87 11.16
N PRO A 15 -10.22 46.56 11.03
CA PRO A 15 -9.14 45.73 10.53
C PRO A 15 -9.54 44.90 9.30
N PRO A 16 -8.54 44.52 8.50
CA PRO A 16 -8.75 43.78 7.27
C PRO A 16 -9.37 42.43 7.57
N THR A 17 -10.56 42.19 7.02
CA THR A 17 -11.03 40.83 6.81
C THR A 17 -9.96 40.15 5.98
N ALA A 18 -9.23 39.24 6.63
CA ALA A 18 -8.36 38.27 6.01
C ALA A 18 -9.14 37.54 4.92
N LYS A 19 -9.15 38.12 3.72
CA LYS A 19 -9.36 37.37 2.51
C LYS A 19 -7.99 36.83 2.21
N ASN A 20 -7.87 35.56 2.56
CA ASN A 20 -6.76 34.70 2.26
C ASN A 20 -6.62 34.67 0.73
N ASP A 21 -5.93 35.67 0.19
CA ASP A 21 -5.33 35.63 -1.14
C ASP A 21 -4.24 34.57 -1.05
N ILE A 22 -4.65 33.32 -1.24
CA ILE A 22 -3.75 32.23 -1.56
C ILE A 22 -3.16 32.60 -2.93
N ARG A 23 -2.03 33.32 -2.86
CA ARG A 23 -1.04 33.33 -3.93
C ARG A 23 -0.45 31.92 -3.95
N ILE A 24 -0.95 31.08 -4.86
CA ILE A 24 -0.23 29.88 -5.25
C ILE A 24 0.85 30.38 -6.22
N ASP A 25 1.99 30.74 -5.67
CA ASP A 25 3.24 30.69 -6.42
C ASP A 25 3.81 29.25 -6.30
N PRO A 26 4.42 28.70 -7.37
CA PRO A 26 4.54 27.27 -7.59
C PRO A 26 5.99 26.79 -7.48
N GLU A 27 6.38 26.08 -6.40
CA GLU A 27 7.67 25.38 -6.30
C GLU A 27 7.71 24.47 -5.06
N ASP A 28 7.86 23.15 -5.28
CA ASP A 28 8.54 22.15 -4.42
C ASP A 28 8.09 22.07 -2.93
N CYS A 29 7.21 21.15 -2.49
CA CYS A 29 7.41 19.71 -2.47
C CYS A 29 6.04 19.01 -2.47
N THR A 30 5.80 18.26 -3.53
CA THR A 30 5.10 16.99 -3.59
C THR A 30 5.17 16.20 -2.26
N GLU A 31 4.28 16.49 -1.31
CA GLU A 31 3.72 15.45 -0.44
C GLU A 31 2.76 14.64 -1.30
N MET A 32 3.33 13.81 -2.18
CA MET A 32 2.65 12.59 -2.58
C MET A 32 2.53 11.79 -1.30
N ALA A 33 1.37 11.85 -0.67
CA ALA A 33 0.98 10.81 0.26
C ALA A 33 0.93 9.52 -0.57
N MET A 34 2.09 8.87 -0.70
CA MET A 34 2.22 7.51 -1.19
C MET A 34 1.40 6.68 -0.21
N ASP A 35 0.19 6.27 -0.62
CA ASP A 35 -0.63 5.37 0.21
C ASP A 35 0.19 4.11 0.43
N THR A 36 0.81 4.00 1.61
CA THR A 36 1.65 2.87 1.98
C THR A 36 0.79 1.90 2.79
N GLU A 37 0.68 0.66 2.33
CA GLU A 37 0.06 -0.42 3.09
C GLU A 37 1.11 -1.47 3.45
N THR A 38 0.94 -2.07 4.61
CA THR A 38 1.72 -3.24 5.01
C THR A 38 0.78 -4.43 5.10
N VAL A 39 1.12 -5.51 4.43
CA VAL A 39 0.38 -6.76 4.41
C VAL A 39 1.27 -7.83 5.05
N GLU A 40 0.78 -8.42 6.13
CA GLU A 40 1.48 -9.48 6.86
C GLU A 40 0.68 -10.77 6.70
N GLY A 41 1.37 -11.86 6.36
CA GLY A 41 0.73 -13.15 6.18
C GLY A 41 1.66 -14.22 5.66
N TYR A 42 1.10 -15.36 5.29
CA TYR A 42 1.85 -16.50 4.78
C TYR A 42 2.07 -16.37 3.27
N VAL A 43 3.29 -16.60 2.81
CA VAL A 43 3.58 -16.61 1.38
C VAL A 43 3.08 -17.90 0.74
N ILE A 44 2.45 -17.76 -0.41
CA ILE A 44 2.01 -18.90 -1.23
C ILE A 44 2.20 -18.55 -2.70
N ASP A 45 2.70 -19.50 -3.49
CA ASP A 45 2.87 -19.27 -4.92
C ASP A 45 1.55 -19.36 -5.70
N GLY A 46 1.50 -18.69 -6.86
CA GLY A 46 0.36 -18.68 -7.76
C GLY A 46 -0.03 -20.06 -8.31
N GLY A 47 0.89 -21.02 -8.30
CA GLY A 47 0.62 -22.42 -8.66
C GLY A 47 -0.24 -23.10 -7.59
N CYS A 48 0.17 -23.02 -6.32
CA CYS A 48 -0.58 -23.49 -5.17
C CYS A 48 -1.94 -22.78 -5.05
N ILE A 49 -2.00 -21.45 -5.25
CA ILE A 49 -3.26 -20.70 -5.23
C ILE A 49 -4.26 -21.25 -6.26
N ARG A 50 -3.79 -21.56 -7.48
CA ARG A 50 -4.66 -22.07 -8.56
C ARG A 50 -5.05 -23.53 -8.37
N LYS A 51 -4.24 -24.28 -7.63
CA LYS A 51 -4.47 -25.70 -7.36
C LYS A 51 -5.45 -25.93 -6.21
N ASN A 52 -5.46 -25.04 -5.22
CA ASN A 52 -6.22 -25.18 -3.99
C ASN A 52 -7.47 -24.27 -3.94
N GLY A 53 -8.45 -24.66 -3.14
CA GLY A 53 -9.64 -23.84 -2.88
C GLY A 53 -9.32 -22.65 -1.98
N ARG A 54 -10.05 -21.54 -2.12
CA ARG A 54 -9.84 -20.32 -1.31
C ARG A 54 -9.94 -20.58 0.19
N GLU A 55 -10.77 -21.54 0.58
CA GLU A 55 -11.01 -21.96 1.98
C GLU A 55 -9.82 -22.74 2.56
N GLU A 56 -9.02 -23.40 1.72
CA GLU A 56 -7.86 -24.21 2.12
C GLU A 56 -6.55 -23.41 1.98
N LEU A 57 -6.58 -22.20 1.39
CA LEU A 57 -5.36 -21.41 1.12
C LEU A 57 -4.57 -21.08 2.38
N LEU A 58 -5.24 -20.81 3.51
CA LEU A 58 -4.54 -20.46 4.75
C LEU A 58 -3.82 -21.67 5.34
N GLU A 59 -4.44 -22.85 5.29
CA GLU A 59 -3.83 -24.11 5.74
C GLU A 59 -2.65 -24.46 4.81
N GLU A 60 -2.87 -24.39 3.51
CA GLU A 60 -1.84 -24.65 2.50
C GLU A 60 -0.68 -23.65 2.58
N ALA A 61 -0.94 -22.38 2.88
CA ALA A 61 0.11 -21.38 3.05
C ALA A 61 0.95 -21.61 4.33
N ARG A 62 0.35 -22.23 5.36
CA ARG A 62 1.06 -22.65 6.59
C ARG A 62 1.91 -23.90 6.37
N GLU A 63 1.45 -24.81 5.50
CA GLU A 63 2.21 -26.00 5.11
C GLU A 63 3.14 -25.72 3.91
N HIS A 64 3.12 -24.50 3.38
CA HIS A 64 3.89 -24.14 2.19
C HIS A 64 5.38 -24.13 2.51
N THR A 65 6.11 -25.06 1.89
CA THR A 65 7.54 -25.21 2.14
C THR A 65 8.35 -24.22 1.35
N ARG A 66 9.51 -23.85 1.90
CA ARG A 66 10.54 -23.07 1.24
C ARG A 66 10.91 -23.66 -0.12
N GLU A 67 11.07 -24.97 -0.18
CA GLU A 67 11.45 -25.68 -1.41
C GLU A 67 10.39 -25.52 -2.50
N CYS A 68 9.10 -25.56 -2.15
CA CYS A 68 8.02 -25.30 -3.08
C CYS A 68 8.10 -23.87 -3.61
N ALA A 69 8.22 -22.89 -2.74
CA ALA A 69 8.35 -21.49 -3.13
C ALA A 69 9.56 -21.24 -4.08
N LEU A 70 10.64 -22.01 -3.98
CA LEU A 70 11.84 -21.85 -4.80
C LEU A 70 11.85 -22.66 -6.10
N MET A 71 10.80 -23.42 -6.39
CA MET A 71 10.69 -24.12 -7.66
C MET A 71 10.49 -23.12 -8.81
N GLY A 72 11.16 -23.34 -9.94
CA GLY A 72 11.09 -22.44 -11.11
C GLY A 72 9.66 -22.12 -11.57
N HIS A 73 8.73 -23.10 -11.49
CA HIS A 73 7.34 -22.91 -11.88
C HIS A 73 6.54 -21.99 -10.92
N CYS A 74 6.99 -21.87 -9.66
CA CYS A 74 6.38 -21.01 -8.65
C CYS A 74 6.76 -19.55 -8.90
N ILE A 75 8.03 -19.30 -9.25
CA ILE A 75 8.55 -17.98 -9.62
C ILE A 75 7.78 -17.42 -10.83
N GLU A 76 7.56 -18.24 -11.86
CA GLU A 76 6.80 -17.84 -13.06
C GLU A 76 5.31 -17.61 -12.78
N SER A 77 4.76 -18.25 -11.74
CA SER A 77 3.37 -18.10 -11.34
C SER A 77 3.10 -16.84 -10.52
N GLY A 78 4.15 -16.21 -9.99
CA GLY A 78 4.07 -15.11 -9.03
C GLY A 78 3.74 -15.59 -7.63
N TYR A 79 3.75 -14.66 -6.67
CA TYR A 79 3.49 -14.95 -5.26
C TYR A 79 2.27 -14.16 -4.77
N GLY A 80 1.63 -14.70 -3.75
CA GLY A 80 0.62 -14.03 -2.96
C GLY A 80 0.91 -14.17 -1.48
N VAL A 81 0.30 -13.30 -0.69
CA VAL A 81 0.31 -13.36 0.76
C VAL A 81 -1.10 -13.65 1.24
N VAL A 82 -1.25 -14.68 2.06
CA VAL A 82 -2.51 -15.03 2.72
C VAL A 82 -2.45 -14.54 4.16
N THR A 83 -3.27 -13.54 4.47
CA THR A 83 -3.40 -13.03 5.84
C THR A 83 -4.11 -14.05 6.74
N GLU A 84 -3.99 -13.89 8.06
CA GLU A 84 -4.72 -14.74 9.02
C GLU A 84 -6.25 -14.63 8.90
N ASP A 85 -6.77 -13.54 8.32
CA ASP A 85 -8.19 -13.35 7.98
C ASP A 85 -8.64 -14.06 6.68
N ASP A 86 -7.91 -15.06 6.19
CA ASP A 86 -8.19 -15.78 4.93
C ASP A 86 -8.29 -14.85 3.69
N ARG A 87 -7.52 -13.75 3.71
CA ARG A 87 -7.44 -12.82 2.57
C ARG A 87 -6.16 -13.09 1.79
N LEU A 88 -6.34 -13.44 0.53
CA LEU A 88 -5.26 -13.51 -0.44
C LEU A 88 -5.01 -12.14 -1.07
N THR A 89 -3.79 -11.64 -0.92
CA THR A 89 -3.26 -10.49 -1.63
C THR A 89 -2.22 -10.97 -2.63
N MET A 90 -2.51 -10.84 -3.93
CA MET A 90 -1.53 -11.11 -4.97
C MET A 90 -0.47 -10.02 -4.97
N LEU A 91 0.79 -10.44 -5.03
CA LEU A 91 1.92 -9.54 -5.14
C LEU A 91 2.21 -9.22 -6.61
N ASP A 92 2.89 -8.10 -6.80
CA ASP A 92 3.33 -7.65 -8.11
C ASP A 92 4.42 -8.58 -8.65
N PRO A 93 4.52 -8.77 -9.97
CA PRO A 93 5.57 -9.61 -10.56
C PRO A 93 6.98 -9.11 -10.19
N GLU A 94 7.14 -7.81 -9.91
CA GLU A 94 8.38 -7.19 -9.45
C GLU A 94 8.74 -7.55 -7.99
N ALA A 95 7.76 -7.98 -7.19
CA ALA A 95 7.98 -8.51 -5.85
C ALA A 95 8.57 -9.93 -5.86
N THR A 96 8.30 -10.69 -6.92
CA THR A 96 8.75 -12.09 -7.10
C THR A 96 10.22 -12.31 -6.76
N PRO A 97 11.19 -11.57 -7.33
CA PRO A 97 12.59 -11.74 -6.97
C PRO A 97 12.88 -11.41 -5.50
N LYS A 98 12.23 -10.39 -4.92
CA LYS A 98 12.40 -10.02 -3.50
C LYS A 98 11.93 -11.14 -2.58
N VAL A 99 10.75 -11.71 -2.87
CA VAL A 99 10.21 -12.86 -2.15
C VAL A 99 11.14 -14.06 -2.25
N VAL A 100 11.64 -14.36 -3.44
CA VAL A 100 12.58 -15.47 -3.65
C VAL A 100 13.86 -15.26 -2.84
N ASP A 101 14.46 -14.07 -2.86
CA ASP A 101 15.66 -13.79 -2.05
C ASP A 101 15.37 -13.99 -0.55
N VAL A 102 14.29 -13.41 -0.02
CA VAL A 102 13.90 -13.57 1.40
C VAL A 102 13.67 -15.04 1.76
N VAL A 103 12.93 -15.78 0.92
CA VAL A 103 12.66 -17.21 1.12
C VAL A 103 13.95 -18.04 1.03
N ARG A 104 14.94 -17.64 0.23
CA ARG A 104 16.24 -18.33 0.14
C ARG A 104 17.11 -18.08 1.37
N GLU A 105 17.07 -16.87 1.90
CA GLU A 105 17.81 -16.48 3.10
C GLU A 105 17.13 -16.95 4.38
N SER A 106 15.83 -17.23 4.32
CA SER A 106 15.02 -17.76 5.41
C SER A 106 15.49 -19.15 5.88
N ASP A 107 15.56 -19.28 7.21
CA ASP A 107 15.75 -20.55 7.93
C ASP A 107 14.42 -21.32 8.13
N THR A 108 13.29 -20.69 7.83
CA THR A 108 11.95 -21.27 7.97
C THR A 108 11.74 -22.30 6.87
N GLN A 109 11.49 -23.55 7.28
CA GLN A 109 11.32 -24.67 6.34
C GLN A 109 9.93 -24.69 5.71
N GLU A 110 8.91 -24.27 6.45
CA GLU A 110 7.50 -24.27 6.04
C GLU A 110 6.72 -23.17 6.77
N GLY A 111 5.64 -22.69 6.15
CA GLY A 111 4.79 -21.67 6.75
C GLY A 111 5.46 -20.31 6.86
N ILE A 112 6.25 -19.96 5.84
CA ILE A 112 7.02 -18.71 5.81
C ILE A 112 6.07 -17.53 5.84
N ARG A 113 6.20 -16.72 6.88
CA ARG A 113 5.44 -15.47 7.01
C ARG A 113 6.26 -14.33 6.44
N LEU A 114 5.64 -13.55 5.57
CA LEU A 114 6.23 -12.36 4.99
C LEU A 114 5.42 -11.15 5.39
N ARG A 115 6.14 -10.09 5.71
CA ARG A 115 5.67 -8.73 5.77
C ARG A 115 6.01 -8.06 4.45
N VAL A 116 4.99 -7.62 3.74
CA VAL A 116 5.11 -6.93 2.46
C VAL A 116 4.66 -5.51 2.64
N THR A 117 5.53 -4.55 2.36
CA THR A 117 5.16 -3.15 2.26
C THR A 117 4.95 -2.79 0.81
N ARG A 118 3.80 -2.16 0.54
CA ARG A 118 3.38 -1.74 -0.78
C ARG A 118 3.07 -0.26 -0.74
N GLU A 119 3.49 0.46 -1.76
CA GLU A 119 3.25 1.89 -1.90
C GLU A 119 2.41 2.12 -3.15
N ARG A 120 1.44 3.03 -3.06
CA ARG A 120 0.67 3.44 -4.23
C ARG A 120 1.50 4.42 -5.06
N ASP A 121 1.97 3.97 -6.21
CA ASP A 121 2.60 4.79 -7.24
C ASP A 121 1.69 4.90 -8.47
N ASP A 122 1.41 6.13 -8.91
CA ASP A 122 0.58 6.42 -10.09
C ASP A 122 -0.79 5.69 -10.15
N GLY A 123 -1.35 5.33 -8.98
CA GLY A 123 -2.62 4.62 -8.84
C GLY A 123 -2.52 3.09 -8.85
N GLN A 124 -1.31 2.53 -8.96
CA GLN A 124 -1.02 1.10 -8.83
C GLN A 124 -0.38 0.81 -7.46
N MET A 125 -0.64 -0.35 -6.88
CA MET A 125 0.01 -0.76 -5.63
C MET A 125 1.29 -1.49 -6.00
N GLU A 126 2.45 -0.92 -5.71
CA GLU A 126 3.74 -1.52 -6.00
C GLU A 126 4.39 -2.04 -4.72
N THR A 127 4.91 -3.26 -4.77
CA THR A 127 5.61 -3.85 -3.63
C THR A 127 7.01 -3.26 -3.49
N THR A 128 7.22 -2.43 -2.47
CA THR A 128 8.48 -1.73 -2.24
C THR A 128 9.42 -2.50 -1.32
N ASP A 129 8.90 -3.16 -0.28
CA ASP A 129 9.68 -3.95 0.68
C ASP A 129 9.06 -5.33 0.94
N VAL A 130 9.90 -6.33 1.16
CA VAL A 130 9.50 -7.68 1.57
C VAL A 130 10.48 -8.14 2.63
N ALA A 131 9.97 -8.52 3.79
CA ALA A 131 10.75 -9.03 4.90
C ALA A 131 10.11 -10.29 5.46
N GLU A 132 10.90 -11.28 5.86
CA GLU A 132 10.40 -12.40 6.66
C GLU A 132 10.08 -11.92 8.08
N ILE A 133 9.00 -12.46 8.65
CA ILE A 133 8.63 -12.28 10.05
C ILE A 133 8.48 -13.65 10.72
N GLU A 134 8.88 -13.72 11.99
CA GLU A 134 8.84 -14.92 12.85
C GLU A 134 7.51 -15.08 13.62
#